data_AF-A0A9D7MUM1-F1
#
_entry.id   AF-A0A9D7MUM1-F1
#
_cell.length_a   1.000
_cell.length_b   1.000
_cell.length_c   1.000
_cell.angle_alpha   90.00
_cell.angle_beta   90.00
_cell.angle_gamma   90.00
#
_symmetry.space_group_name_H-M   'P 1'
#
loop_
_entity.id
_entity.type
_entity.pdbx_description
1 polymer ?
#
loop_
_entity_poly.entity_id
_entity_poly.type
_entity_poly.pdbx_seq_one_letter_code
_entity_poly.pdbx_strand_id
1 'polypeptide(L)'
;MIDRNTGWIAGQLGTILKTTNGGANWILQPSGTEDALHSVKFHDDNTGYVVGDFGTILKTTNGGEYWSEQESGMMHGLNSVFFTDKNHGWIVGESGTIIHTSTGGEPVGIKLSTSEFPECFTLNQNYPNPFQPRYINRL
;
A
#
# COMPACT_ATOMS: atom_id res chain seq x y z
N MET A 1 3.86 5.75 -17.55
CA MET A 1 4.94 5.07 -18.31
C MET A 1 6.22 5.42 -17.61
N ILE A 2 7.12 4.45 -17.41
CA ILE A 2 8.38 4.66 -16.71
C ILE A 2 9.39 5.35 -17.64
N ASP A 3 10.10 6.35 -17.14
CA ASP A 3 11.23 6.98 -17.83
C ASP A 3 12.37 5.96 -18.02
N ARG A 4 12.94 5.89 -19.23
CA ARG A 4 13.98 4.90 -19.57
C ARG A 4 15.28 5.06 -18.79
N ASN A 5 15.51 6.23 -18.19
CA ASN A 5 16.66 6.52 -17.35
C ASN A 5 16.39 6.27 -15.87
N THR A 6 15.11 6.07 -15.49
CA THR A 6 14.72 5.82 -14.11
C THR A 6 14.63 4.32 -13.86
N GLY A 7 15.20 3.87 -12.74
CA GLY A 7 15.17 2.46 -12.35
C GLY A 7 15.36 2.29 -10.85
N TRP A 8 14.91 1.14 -10.35
CA TRP A 8 15.02 0.78 -8.94
C TRP A 8 15.56 -0.65 -8.82
N ILE A 9 16.39 -0.86 -7.80
CA ILE A 9 16.84 -2.18 -7.38
C ILE A 9 16.60 -2.33 -5.88
N ALA A 10 16.31 -3.56 -5.45
CA ALA A 10 16.12 -3.91 -4.06
C ALA A 10 17.04 -5.09 -3.71
N GLY A 11 17.37 -5.25 -2.43
CA GLY A 11 18.24 -6.33 -1.99
C GLY A 11 18.30 -6.50 -0.48
N GLN A 12 19.41 -7.10 -0.02
CA GLN A 12 19.66 -7.45 1.37
C GLN A 12 19.63 -6.23 2.31
N LEU A 13 19.37 -6.47 3.59
CA LEU A 13 19.37 -5.45 4.65
C LEU A 13 18.46 -4.24 4.32
N GLY A 14 17.28 -4.51 3.76
CA GLY A 14 16.33 -3.46 3.37
C GLY A 14 16.80 -2.53 2.26
N THR A 15 17.86 -2.88 1.51
CA THR A 15 18.45 -1.98 0.53
C THR A 15 17.49 -1.69 -0.62
N ILE A 16 17.21 -0.41 -0.87
CA ILE A 16 16.55 0.08 -2.09
C ILE A 16 17.43 1.17 -2.69
N LEU A 17 17.77 1.05 -3.97
CA LEU A 17 18.51 2.07 -4.70
C LEU A 17 17.70 2.54 -5.91
N LYS A 18 17.79 3.84 -6.21
CA LYS A 18 17.18 4.47 -7.38
C LYS A 18 18.24 5.07 -8.29
N THR A 19 18.04 4.94 -9.60
CA THR A 19 18.79 5.69 -10.62
C THR A 19 17.83 6.60 -11.38
N THR A 20 18.36 7.71 -11.91
CA THR A 20 17.67 8.64 -12.83
C THR A 20 18.53 8.94 -14.07
N ASN A 21 19.63 8.20 -14.24
CA ASN A 21 20.60 8.38 -15.32
C ASN A 21 20.99 7.06 -15.99
N GLY A 22 20.02 6.14 -16.09
CA GLY A 22 20.19 4.87 -16.81
C GLY A 22 21.13 3.89 -16.10
N GLY A 23 21.29 3.99 -14.79
CA GLY A 23 22.13 3.10 -14.00
C GLY A 23 23.59 3.52 -13.87
N ALA A 24 23.96 4.72 -14.35
CA ALA A 24 25.31 5.25 -14.17
C ALA A 24 25.61 5.60 -12.70
N ASN A 25 24.62 6.11 -11.96
CA ASN A 25 24.70 6.31 -10.52
C ASN A 25 23.42 5.83 -9.83
N TRP A 26 23.56 5.43 -8.57
CA TRP A 26 22.49 4.89 -7.74
C TRP A 26 22.46 5.60 -6.38
N ILE A 27 21.28 6.04 -5.96
CA ILE A 27 21.05 6.78 -4.72
C ILE A 27 20.22 5.89 -3.79
N LEU A 28 20.65 5.78 -2.53
CA LEU A 28 19.93 5.03 -1.50
C LEU A 28 18.57 5.64 -1.20
N GLN A 29 17.56 4.80 -1.11
CA GLN A 29 16.20 5.15 -0.73
C GLN A 29 15.89 4.47 0.61
N PRO A 30 15.49 5.20 1.66
CA PRO A 30 15.15 4.60 2.95
C PRO A 30 13.92 3.71 2.82
N SER A 31 14.07 2.41 3.06
CA SER A 31 12.97 1.43 3.04
C SER A 31 12.17 1.39 4.34
N GLY A 32 12.82 1.73 5.47
CA GLY A 32 12.22 1.64 6.80
C GLY A 32 12.27 0.24 7.43
N THR A 33 12.92 -0.73 6.78
CA THR A 33 13.11 -2.10 7.28
C THR A 33 14.56 -2.56 7.06
N GLU A 34 14.96 -3.61 7.76
CA GLU A 34 16.22 -4.34 7.55
C GLU A 34 16.00 -5.70 6.87
N ASP A 35 14.76 -6.07 6.56
CA ASP A 35 14.43 -7.33 5.91
C ASP A 35 15.07 -7.43 4.52
N ALA A 36 15.43 -8.65 4.08
CA ALA A 36 15.88 -8.82 2.72
C ALA A 36 14.72 -8.61 1.74
N LEU A 37 14.96 -7.79 0.73
CA LEU A 37 13.98 -7.45 -0.30
C LEU A 37 14.31 -8.22 -1.59
N HIS A 38 13.33 -8.97 -2.10
CA HIS A 38 13.53 -9.95 -3.16
C HIS A 38 13.07 -9.47 -4.53
N SER A 39 12.10 -8.56 -4.58
CA SER A 39 11.56 -8.07 -5.85
C SER A 39 11.02 -6.66 -5.74
N VAL A 40 11.26 -5.85 -6.77
CA VAL A 40 10.76 -4.48 -6.92
C VAL A 40 10.02 -4.33 -8.25
N LYS A 41 8.85 -3.69 -8.23
CA LYS A 41 8.06 -3.41 -9.43
C LYS A 41 7.45 -2.03 -9.37
N PHE A 42 7.73 -1.22 -10.39
CA PHE A 42 7.06 0.05 -10.64
C PHE A 42 6.10 -0.09 -11.82
N HIS A 43 4.99 0.66 -11.78
CA HIS A 43 4.05 0.77 -12.91
C HIS A 43 4.21 2.10 -13.66
N ASP A 44 4.61 3.15 -12.93
CA ASP A 44 5.04 4.44 -13.44
C ASP A 44 6.20 4.98 -12.59
N ASP A 45 6.62 6.23 -12.83
CA ASP A 45 7.78 6.80 -12.13
C ASP A 45 7.53 7.09 -10.64
N ASN A 46 6.29 7.01 -10.18
CA ASN A 46 5.87 7.42 -8.85
C ASN A 46 5.45 6.25 -7.97
N THR A 47 4.72 5.28 -8.53
CA THR A 47 4.14 4.20 -7.74
C THR A 47 4.84 2.88 -8.00
N GLY A 48 5.32 2.28 -6.92
CA GLY A 48 6.03 1.02 -6.94
C GLY A 48 5.82 0.19 -5.69
N TYR A 49 6.18 -1.07 -5.79
CA TYR A 49 6.02 -2.09 -4.76
C TYR A 49 7.33 -2.85 -4.58
N VAL A 50 7.66 -3.18 -3.34
CA VAL A 50 8.77 -4.07 -3.00
C VAL A 50 8.26 -5.16 -2.08
N VAL A 51 8.76 -6.37 -2.25
CA VAL A 51 8.41 -7.52 -1.41
C VAL A 51 9.67 -8.22 -0.88
N GLY A 52 9.58 -8.84 0.29
CA GLY A 52 10.73 -9.41 0.97
C GLY A 52 10.42 -10.49 2.00
N ASP A 53 11.40 -10.75 2.86
CA ASP A 53 11.29 -11.69 3.98
C ASP A 53 10.16 -11.32 4.95
N PHE A 54 9.75 -12.30 5.77
CA PHE A 54 8.75 -12.12 6.84
C PHE A 54 7.41 -11.52 6.41
N GLY A 55 7.03 -11.69 5.14
CA GLY A 55 5.78 -11.14 4.61
C GLY A 55 5.86 -9.65 4.27
N THR A 56 7.05 -9.06 4.21
CA THR A 56 7.24 -7.63 3.99
C THR A 56 6.73 -7.20 2.62
N ILE A 57 5.84 -6.21 2.61
CA ILE A 57 5.35 -5.51 1.42
C ILE A 57 5.50 -4.01 1.68
N LEU A 58 6.24 -3.33 0.82
CA LEU A 58 6.39 -1.89 0.84
C LEU A 58 5.79 -1.29 -0.43
N LYS A 59 5.14 -0.14 -0.29
CA LYS A 59 4.55 0.63 -1.39
C LYS A 59 5.05 2.06 -1.35
N THR A 60 5.31 2.64 -2.51
CA THR A 60 5.58 4.07 -2.67
C THR A 60 4.60 4.67 -3.65
N THR A 61 4.36 5.99 -3.54
CA THR A 61 3.58 6.80 -4.49
C THR A 61 4.32 8.09 -4.89
N ASN A 62 5.60 8.21 -4.50
CA ASN A 62 6.48 9.36 -4.78
C ASN A 62 7.85 8.92 -5.33
N GLY A 63 7.89 7.80 -6.04
CA GLY A 63 9.06 7.35 -6.78
C GLY A 63 10.16 6.77 -5.89
N GLY A 64 9.81 6.30 -4.69
CA GLY A 64 10.73 5.69 -3.73
C GLY A 64 11.36 6.65 -2.73
N GLU A 65 10.97 7.93 -2.72
CA GLU A 65 11.41 8.87 -1.68
C GLU A 65 10.89 8.46 -0.30
N TYR A 66 9.68 7.89 -0.26
CA TYR A 66 9.08 7.30 0.94
C TYR A 66 8.41 5.96 0.59
N TRP A 67 8.56 4.99 1.50
CA TRP A 67 7.95 3.67 1.42
C TRP A 67 7.06 3.44 2.64
N SER A 68 5.80 3.09 2.38
CA SER A 68 4.83 2.69 3.40
C SER A 68 4.66 1.17 3.41
N GLU A 69 4.70 0.57 4.59
CA GLU A 69 4.39 -0.85 4.78
C GLU A 69 2.92 -1.14 4.44
N GLN A 70 2.66 -2.31 3.87
CA GLN A 70 1.33 -2.81 3.57
C GLN A 70 1.12 -4.14 4.30
N GLU A 71 -0.05 -4.33 4.89
CA GLU A 71 -0.38 -5.59 5.56
C GLU A 71 -0.48 -6.74 4.54
N SER A 72 0.38 -7.75 4.68
CA SER A 72 0.33 -8.97 3.88
C SER A 72 -0.56 -10.05 4.50
N GLY A 73 -0.72 -10.02 5.83
CA GLY A 73 -1.34 -11.10 6.61
C GLY A 73 -0.51 -12.40 6.61
N MET A 74 0.75 -12.35 6.16
CA MET A 74 1.65 -13.49 6.03
C MET A 74 2.92 -13.28 6.85
N MET A 75 3.57 -14.38 7.26
CA MET A 75 4.89 -14.36 7.90
C MET A 75 5.98 -15.04 7.05
N HIS A 76 5.62 -15.58 5.90
CA HIS A 76 6.54 -16.28 4.99
C HIS A 76 7.16 -15.31 4.00
N GLY A 77 8.35 -15.65 3.48
CA GLY A 77 9.06 -14.83 2.50
C GLY A 77 8.26 -14.65 1.21
N LEU A 78 8.21 -13.41 0.71
CA LEU A 78 7.56 -13.04 -0.55
C LEU A 78 8.64 -12.84 -1.62
N ASN A 79 8.59 -13.65 -2.67
CA ASN A 79 9.69 -13.80 -3.63
C ASN A 79 9.55 -12.92 -4.87
N SER A 80 8.32 -12.63 -5.30
CA SER A 80 8.11 -11.87 -6.54
C SER A 80 6.81 -11.09 -6.50
N VAL A 81 6.84 -9.90 -7.11
CA VAL A 81 5.67 -9.04 -7.29
C VAL A 81 5.50 -8.68 -8.77
N PHE A 82 4.27 -8.74 -9.26
CA PHE A 82 3.92 -8.36 -10.62
C PHE A 82 2.57 -7.65 -10.66
N PHE A 83 2.45 -6.67 -11.55
CA PHE A 83 1.22 -5.92 -11.79
C PHE A 83 0.94 -5.88 -13.29
N THR A 84 -0.31 -6.13 -13.67
CA THR A 84 -0.78 -5.94 -15.06
C THR A 84 -1.22 -4.50 -15.32
N ASP A 85 -1.69 -3.83 -14.28
CA ASP A 85 -2.02 -2.40 -14.26
C ASP A 85 -1.90 -1.86 -12.82
N LYS A 86 -2.23 -0.59 -12.58
CA LYS A 86 -2.11 0.05 -11.26
C LYS A 86 -2.95 -0.59 -10.14
N ASN A 87 -3.99 -1.33 -10.49
CA ASN A 87 -4.96 -1.89 -9.56
C ASN A 87 -4.78 -3.40 -9.39
N HIS A 88 -4.42 -4.11 -10.46
CA HIS A 88 -4.34 -5.56 -10.48
C HIS A 88 -2.91 -6.06 -10.34
N GLY A 89 -2.63 -6.70 -9.21
CA GLY A 89 -1.30 -7.20 -8.86
C GLY A 89 -1.32 -8.54 -8.14
N TRP A 90 -0.21 -9.26 -8.27
CA TRP A 90 0.03 -10.57 -7.69
C TRP A 90 1.39 -10.58 -7.01
N ILE A 91 1.42 -11.20 -5.83
CA ILE A 91 2.64 -11.51 -5.11
C ILE A 91 2.67 -13.01 -4.87
N VAL A 92 3.83 -13.62 -5.10
CA VAL A 92 4.06 -15.04 -4.84
C VAL A 92 5.21 -15.21 -3.87
N GLY A 93 5.13 -16.23 -3.03
CA GLY A 93 6.10 -16.46 -1.95
C GLY A 93 6.29 -17.92 -1.60
N GLU A 94 6.97 -18.13 -0.49
CA GLU A 94 7.19 -19.45 0.09
C GLU A 94 5.88 -20.14 0.49
N SER A 95 5.94 -21.44 0.76
CA SER A 95 4.78 -22.25 1.19
C SER A 95 3.57 -22.20 0.24
N GLY A 96 3.79 -21.86 -1.04
CA GLY A 96 2.71 -21.73 -2.02
C GLY A 96 1.86 -20.47 -1.86
N THR A 97 2.37 -19.45 -1.16
CA THR A 97 1.68 -18.18 -0.93
C THR A 97 1.41 -17.47 -2.26
N ILE A 98 0.15 -17.10 -2.49
CA ILE A 98 -0.28 -16.24 -3.60
C ILE A 98 -1.22 -15.18 -3.02
N ILE A 99 -0.83 -13.91 -3.15
CA ILE A 99 -1.62 -12.74 -2.75
C ILE A 99 -2.04 -12.01 -4.02
N HIS A 100 -3.29 -11.58 -4.07
CA HIS A 100 -3.85 -10.80 -5.18
C HIS A 100 -4.51 -9.53 -4.66
N THR A 101 -4.33 -8.44 -5.39
CA THR A 101 -5.05 -7.18 -5.17
C THR A 101 -5.72 -6.72 -6.46
N SER A 102 -6.91 -6.13 -6.33
CA SER A 102 -7.64 -5.45 -7.40
C SER A 102 -7.78 -3.94 -7.14
N THR A 103 -7.06 -3.41 -6.15
CA THR A 103 -7.10 -2.00 -5.71
C THR A 103 -5.70 -1.39 -5.58
N GLY A 104 -4.65 -2.09 -6.01
CA GLY A 104 -3.27 -1.62 -5.84
C GLY A 104 -2.84 -1.56 -4.37
N GLY A 105 -3.42 -2.41 -3.52
CA GLY A 105 -3.16 -2.44 -2.07
C GLY A 105 -3.96 -1.42 -1.27
N GLU A 106 -4.83 -0.61 -1.89
CA GLU A 106 -5.71 0.28 -1.13
C GLU A 106 -6.82 -0.52 -0.44
N PRO A 107 -7.16 -0.22 0.83
CA PRO A 107 -8.22 -0.91 1.55
C PRO A 107 -9.58 -0.67 0.87
N VAL A 108 -10.35 -1.75 0.73
CA VAL A 108 -11.72 -1.67 0.19
C VAL A 108 -12.66 -1.23 1.31
N GLY A 109 -13.33 -0.08 1.13
CA GLY A 109 -14.47 0.32 1.96
C GLY A 109 -14.16 1.20 3.16
N ILE A 110 -12.90 1.53 3.44
CA ILE A 110 -12.52 2.54 4.43
C ILE A 110 -11.92 3.74 3.69
N LYS A 111 -12.79 4.65 3.23
CA LYS A 111 -12.33 6.03 3.07
C LYS A 111 -12.27 6.59 4.49
N LEU A 112 -11.07 6.81 5.00
CA LEU A 112 -10.91 7.76 6.10
C LEU A 112 -11.46 9.09 5.58
N SER A 113 -12.68 9.43 5.99
CA SER A 113 -13.13 10.81 5.85
C SER A 113 -12.04 11.66 6.47
N THR A 114 -11.60 12.67 5.73
CA THR A 114 -10.69 13.70 6.20
C THR A 114 -11.08 14.14 7.61
N SER A 115 -10.10 14.61 8.39
CA SER A 115 -10.22 15.06 9.78
C SER A 115 -11.14 16.28 9.99
N GLU A 116 -12.18 16.42 9.19
CA GLU A 116 -13.29 17.32 9.43
C GLU A 116 -14.19 16.64 10.47
N PHE A 117 -13.99 16.99 11.74
CA PHE A 117 -15.04 16.82 12.72
C PHE A 117 -16.23 17.68 12.24
N PRO A 118 -17.40 17.10 11.94
CA PRO A 118 -18.57 17.91 11.62
C PRO A 118 -18.92 18.72 12.87
N GLU A 119 -18.80 20.05 12.80
CA GLU A 119 -19.12 20.94 13.92
C GLU A 119 -20.59 20.83 14.35
N CYS A 120 -21.46 20.33 13.47
CA CYS A 120 -22.84 19.97 13.77
C CYS A 120 -23.27 18.79 12.90
N PHE A 121 -23.83 17.75 13.52
CA PHE A 121 -24.61 16.74 12.81
C PHE A 121 -26.10 17.07 12.97
N THR A 122 -26.86 17.03 11.88
CA THR A 122 -28.32 17.07 11.91
C THR A 122 -28.84 15.68 11.57
N LEU A 123 -29.49 15.02 12.54
CA LEU A 123 -30.23 13.79 12.28
C LEU A 123 -31.56 14.18 11.63
N ASN A 124 -31.67 13.99 10.31
CA ASN A 124 -32.96 14.07 9.65
C ASN A 124 -33.75 12.78 9.90
N GLN A 125 -34.96 12.96 10.41
CA GLN A 125 -35.86 11.85 10.73
C GLN A 125 -36.32 11.17 9.44
N ASN A 126 -35.78 9.97 9.15
CA ASN A 126 -36.33 9.10 8.11
C ASN A 126 -37.54 8.34 8.68
N TYR A 127 -38.72 8.95 8.53
CA TYR A 127 -39.99 8.28 8.78
C TYR A 127 -40.43 7.46 7.54
N PRO A 128 -41.08 6.29 7.73
CA PRO A 128 -41.43 5.67 9.01
C PRO A 128 -40.47 4.53 9.38
N ASN A 129 -39.72 4.71 10.47
CA ASN A 129 -39.14 3.61 11.24
C ASN A 129 -40.12 3.24 12.39
N PRO A 130 -40.51 1.96 12.61
CA PRO A 130 -41.63 1.59 13.48
C PRO A 130 -41.39 1.65 15.00
N PHE A 131 -40.18 1.99 15.45
CA PHE A 131 -39.85 1.96 16.89
C PHE A 131 -40.13 3.33 17.54
N GLN A 132 -41.23 3.42 18.29
CA GLN A 132 -41.57 4.62 19.07
C GLN A 132 -40.65 4.74 20.30
N PRO A 133 -39.96 5.88 20.53
CA PRO A 133 -39.37 6.17 21.83
C PRO A 133 -40.46 6.74 22.74
N ARG A 134 -41.16 5.88 23.48
CA ARG A 134 -41.87 6.34 24.68
C ARG A 134 -40.90 6.27 25.87
N TYR A 135 -40.81 7.39 26.57
CA TYR A 135 -40.15 7.64 27.85
C TYR A 135 -38.64 7.95 27.82
N ILE A 136 -38.31 9.22 27.61
CA ILE A 136 -37.39 9.91 28.53
C ILE A 136 -38.06 11.24 28.90
N ASN A 137 -38.67 11.27 30.09
CA ASN A 137 -39.12 12.49 30.72
C ASN A 137 -37.92 13.23 31.33
N ARG A 138 -38.03 14.56 31.28
CA ARG A 138 -37.17 15.58 31.91
C ARG A 138 -36.60 15.20 33.29
N LEU A 139 -35.32 15.48 33.51
CA LEU A 139 -34.82 16.64 34.27
C LEU A 139 -33.55 17.17 33.60
#